data_AF-A0A9E4WES9-F1
#
_entry.id   AF-A0A9E4WES9-F1
#
_cell.length_a   1.000
_cell.length_b   1.000
_cell.length_c   1.000
_cell.angle_alpha   90.00
_cell.angle_beta   90.00
_cell.angle_gamma   90.00
#
_symmetry.space_group_name_H-M   'P 1'
#
loop_
_entity.id
_entity.type
_entity.pdbx_description
1 polymer ?
#
loop_
_entity_poly.entity_id
_entity_poly.type
_entity_poly.pdbx_seq_one_letter_code
_entity_poly.pdbx_strand_id
1 'polypeptide(L)'
;REAVEKLGALPTEEFERGRYESGWNGRQILAHAAAIEWTYPRLIDIAKGGIPPSGGATEVRRTEPDEASKAPTRTAAGGIDSYNERQVAKRADATVDQLLEEFKTNRAATIAAVEAADEELFGREIRSAGGVTGVLADVIHAVAVVHVRGHVNDIVGTD
;
A
#
# COMPACT_ATOMS: atom_id res chain seq x y z
N ARG A 1 -3.91 7.54 12.51
CA ARG A 1 -4.02 8.98 12.86
C ARG A 1 -2.64 9.54 13.19
N GLU A 2 -1.93 8.96 14.15
CA GLU A 2 -0.51 9.29 14.48
C GLU A 2 0.43 9.46 13.27
N ALA A 3 0.42 8.53 12.30
CA ALA A 3 1.27 8.63 11.10
C ALA A 3 1.07 9.94 10.31
N VAL A 4 -0.18 10.38 10.15
CA VAL A 4 -0.52 11.63 9.45
C VAL A 4 -0.02 12.84 10.24
N GLU A 5 -0.18 12.80 11.56
CA GLU A 5 0.25 13.89 12.45
C GLU A 5 1.77 14.06 12.42
N LYS A 6 2.52 12.96 12.53
CA LYS A 6 4.00 12.97 12.47
C LYS A 6 4.51 13.52 11.14
N LEU A 7 3.98 13.02 10.03
CA LEU A 7 4.40 13.46 8.70
C LEU A 7 3.99 14.92 8.43
N GLY A 8 2.79 15.34 8.84
CA GLY A 8 2.31 16.70 8.67
C GLY A 8 3.01 17.75 9.54
N ALA A 9 3.77 17.33 10.54
CA ALA A 9 4.57 18.23 11.39
C ALA A 9 5.95 18.56 10.80
N LEU A 10 6.40 17.82 9.78
CA LEU A 10 7.71 18.04 9.16
C LEU A 10 7.67 19.16 8.11
N PRO A 11 8.70 20.03 8.05
CA PRO A 11 8.91 20.92 6.92
C PRO A 11 9.11 20.13 5.62
N THR A 12 8.62 20.66 4.49
CA THR A 12 8.72 20.00 3.18
C THR A 12 10.18 19.70 2.79
N GLU A 13 11.12 20.56 3.19
CA GLU A 13 12.55 20.41 2.89
C GLU A 13 13.17 19.17 3.53
N GLU A 14 12.62 18.68 4.64
CA GLU A 14 13.11 17.46 5.30
C GLU A 14 12.84 16.21 4.45
N PHE A 15 11.73 16.19 3.69
CA PHE A 15 11.40 15.08 2.79
C PHE A 15 12.37 14.97 1.61
N GLU A 16 13.08 16.04 1.25
CA GLU A 16 14.03 16.04 0.14
C GLU A 16 15.42 15.55 0.54
N ARG A 17 15.72 15.45 1.84
CA ARG A 17 17.00 14.94 2.33
C ARG A 17 17.07 13.42 2.13
N GLY A 18 18.04 12.96 1.32
CA GLY A 18 18.29 11.54 1.06
C GLY A 18 18.95 10.83 2.25
N ARG A 19 19.28 9.54 2.24
CA ARG A 19 18.72 8.39 1.54
C ARG A 19 18.33 7.41 2.65
N TYR A 20 17.06 7.29 2.94
CA TYR A 20 16.55 6.21 3.77
C TYR A 20 16.50 4.93 2.91
N GLU A 21 16.33 3.76 3.54
CA GLU A 21 16.58 2.42 2.98
C GLU A 21 16.40 2.27 1.46
N SER A 22 17.30 1.53 0.80
CA SER A 22 17.35 1.33 -0.66
C SER A 22 17.66 2.58 -1.51
N GLY A 23 17.85 3.74 -0.86
CA GLY A 23 18.39 4.90 -1.51
C GLY A 23 17.37 5.97 -1.90
N TRP A 24 16.16 5.90 -1.34
CA TRP A 24 15.09 6.86 -1.54
C TRP A 24 15.17 8.02 -0.55
N ASN A 25 14.77 9.22 -0.96
CA ASN A 25 14.55 10.31 -0.01
C ASN A 25 13.15 10.20 0.64
N GLY A 26 12.89 11.02 1.65
CA GLY A 26 11.62 11.02 2.37
C GLY A 26 10.41 11.23 1.46
N ARG A 27 10.52 12.05 0.41
CA ARG A 27 9.46 12.25 -0.59
C ARG A 27 9.17 10.98 -1.37
N GLN A 28 10.19 10.24 -1.80
CA GLN A 28 10.02 8.97 -2.51
C GLN A 28 9.39 7.90 -1.62
N ILE A 29 9.77 7.85 -0.33
CA ILE A 29 9.14 6.95 0.65
C ILE A 29 7.68 7.35 0.89
N LEU A 30 7.40 8.65 1.02
CA LEU A 30 6.03 9.14 1.13
C LEU A 30 5.20 8.79 -0.12
N ALA A 31 5.77 8.93 -1.31
CA ALA A 31 5.12 8.53 -2.56
C ALA A 31 4.83 7.02 -2.59
N HIS A 32 5.75 6.19 -2.11
CA HIS A 32 5.52 4.76 -1.94
C HIS A 32 4.40 4.48 -0.95
N ALA A 33 4.45 5.08 0.26
CA ALA A 33 3.44 4.90 1.30
C ALA A 33 2.04 5.34 0.84
N ALA A 34 1.92 6.50 0.18
CA ALA A 34 0.68 6.95 -0.42
C ALA A 34 0.15 5.95 -1.47
N ALA A 35 1.06 5.41 -2.29
CA ALA A 35 0.76 4.46 -3.35
C ALA A 35 0.46 3.03 -2.89
N ILE A 36 0.67 2.66 -1.64
CA ILE A 36 0.27 1.34 -1.12
C ILE A 36 -1.00 1.41 -0.30
N GLU A 37 -1.29 2.55 0.35
CA GLU A 37 -2.48 2.75 1.19
C GLU A 37 -3.78 2.45 0.45
N TRP A 38 -3.91 2.83 -0.82
CA TRP A 38 -5.12 2.54 -1.61
C TRP A 38 -5.41 1.04 -1.76
N THR A 39 -4.42 0.17 -1.51
CA THR A 39 -4.59 -1.29 -1.62
C THR A 39 -5.17 -1.91 -0.36
N TYR A 40 -5.02 -1.29 0.82
CA TYR A 40 -5.38 -1.90 2.10
C TYR A 40 -6.87 -2.12 2.31
N PRO A 41 -7.79 -1.23 1.89
CA PRO A 41 -9.22 -1.51 1.96
C PRO A 41 -9.61 -2.82 1.25
N ARG A 42 -8.90 -3.16 0.17
CA ARG A 42 -9.17 -4.37 -0.63
C ARG A 42 -8.82 -5.67 0.07
N LEU A 43 -8.06 -5.63 1.16
CA LEU A 43 -7.83 -6.82 2.00
C LEU A 43 -9.15 -7.33 2.58
N ILE A 44 -10.08 -6.43 2.90
CA ILE A 44 -11.44 -6.78 3.33
C ILE A 44 -12.21 -7.47 2.18
N ASP A 45 -12.08 -6.96 0.96
CA ASP A 45 -12.73 -7.57 -0.21
C ASP A 45 -12.18 -8.97 -0.50
N ILE A 46 -10.87 -9.18 -0.32
CA ILE A 46 -10.24 -10.50 -0.43
C ILE A 46 -10.81 -11.45 0.62
N ALA A 47 -10.94 -11.02 1.88
CA ALA A 47 -11.54 -11.83 2.94
C ALA A 47 -13.02 -12.18 2.66
N LYS A 48 -13.75 -11.32 1.94
CA LYS A 48 -15.12 -11.60 1.47
C LYS A 48 -15.17 -12.63 0.32
N GLY A 49 -14.03 -13.09 -0.18
CA GLY A 49 -13.93 -14.03 -1.31
C GLY A 49 -13.57 -13.36 -2.64
N GLY A 50 -13.21 -12.07 -2.62
CA GLY A 50 -12.63 -11.39 -3.78
C GLY A 50 -11.26 -11.98 -4.15
N ILE A 51 -10.96 -12.05 -5.44
CA ILE A 51 -9.64 -12.48 -5.90
C ILE A 51 -8.66 -11.31 -5.71
N PRO A 52 -7.52 -11.51 -5.02
CA PRO A 52 -6.49 -10.47 -4.95
C PRO A 52 -6.01 -10.14 -6.36
N PRO A 53 -5.94 -8.86 -6.77
CA PRO A 53 -5.34 -8.53 -8.05
C PRO A 53 -3.90 -9.04 -8.03
N SER A 54 -3.58 -9.94 -8.96
CA SER A 54 -2.20 -10.35 -9.20
C SER A 54 -1.41 -9.07 -9.51
N GLY A 55 -0.36 -8.79 -8.74
CA GLY A 55 0.39 -7.52 -8.79
C GLY A 55 0.60 -7.00 -10.21
N GLY A 56 -0.27 -6.06 -10.60
CA GLY A 56 -0.46 -5.69 -11.99
C GLY A 56 -1.83 -5.05 -12.14
N ALA A 57 -1.87 -3.72 -12.21
CA ALA A 57 -3.03 -3.04 -12.75
C ALA A 57 -3.28 -3.63 -14.15
N THR A 58 -4.33 -4.45 -14.27
CA THR A 58 -4.91 -4.76 -15.56
C THR A 58 -6.26 -4.09 -15.58
N GLU A 59 -6.42 -3.21 -16.56
CA GLU A 59 -7.69 -2.68 -17.00
C GLU A 59 -8.74 -3.79 -17.03
N VAL A 60 -9.97 -3.39 -16.71
CA VAL A 60 -11.16 -4.22 -16.82
C VAL A 60 -11.33 -4.64 -18.28
N ARG A 61 -10.80 -5.82 -18.65
CA ARG A 61 -11.22 -6.54 -19.85
C ARG A 61 -11.97 -7.78 -19.39
N ARG A 62 -13.27 -7.80 -19.67
CA ARG A 62 -14.14 -8.96 -19.48
C ARG A 62 -13.60 -10.11 -20.34
N THR A 63 -13.10 -11.17 -19.72
CA THR A 63 -12.75 -12.43 -20.38
C THR A 63 -13.90 -13.42 -20.22
N GLU A 64 -14.24 -14.07 -21.32
CA GLU A 64 -15.24 -15.14 -21.40
C GLU A 64 -14.80 -16.39 -20.60
N PRO A 65 -15.74 -17.27 -20.17
CA PRO A 65 -15.51 -18.27 -19.12
C PRO A 65 -14.46 -19.36 -19.44
N ASP A 66 -14.08 -19.55 -20.70
CA ASP A 66 -13.29 -20.71 -21.14
C ASP A 66 -11.74 -20.50 -21.09
N GLU A 67 -11.29 -19.31 -20.70
CA GLU A 67 -9.86 -18.98 -20.54
C GLU A 67 -9.38 -19.08 -19.06
N ALA A 68 -10.21 -19.62 -18.16
CA ALA A 68 -9.89 -19.74 -16.74
C ALA A 68 -8.78 -20.77 -16.42
N SER A 69 -8.44 -21.66 -17.36
CA SER A 69 -7.47 -22.74 -17.13
C SER A 69 -6.01 -22.37 -17.44
N LYS A 70 -5.71 -21.12 -17.80
CA LYS A 70 -4.34 -20.63 -17.98
C LYS A 70 -4.17 -19.24 -17.36
N ALA A 71 -4.53 -19.08 -16.09
CA ALA A 71 -4.16 -17.88 -15.36
C ALA A 71 -2.62 -17.72 -15.39
N PRO A 72 -2.06 -16.70 -16.06
CA PRO A 72 -0.64 -16.48 -16.02
C PRO A 72 -0.32 -15.98 -14.62
N THR A 73 0.40 -16.78 -13.83
CA THR A 73 1.07 -16.36 -12.60
C THR A 73 2.23 -15.41 -12.94
N ARG A 74 1.97 -14.36 -13.73
CA ARG A 74 2.99 -13.37 -14.03
C ARG A 74 3.08 -12.46 -12.82
N THR A 75 4.06 -12.74 -11.96
CA THR A 75 4.76 -11.70 -11.21
C THR A 75 4.96 -10.51 -12.15
N ALA A 76 4.60 -9.31 -11.69
CA ALA A 76 4.92 -8.07 -12.40
C ALA A 76 6.36 -8.17 -12.93
N ALA A 77 6.58 -7.86 -14.21
CA ALA A 77 7.92 -7.89 -14.79
C ALA A 77 8.88 -7.07 -13.88
N GLY A 78 9.88 -7.75 -13.32
CA GLY A 78 10.86 -7.18 -12.37
C GLY A 78 10.62 -7.42 -10.86
N GLY A 79 9.52 -8.06 -10.43
CA GLY A 79 9.26 -8.32 -9.01
C GLY A 79 8.59 -7.15 -8.26
N ILE A 80 8.46 -7.27 -6.93
CA ILE A 80 7.78 -6.28 -6.08
C ILE A 80 8.53 -4.94 -6.04
N ASP A 81 9.86 -4.97 -6.06
CA ASP A 81 10.70 -3.78 -6.04
C ASP A 81 10.50 -2.95 -7.31
N SER A 82 10.58 -3.56 -8.50
CA SER A 82 10.28 -2.86 -9.75
C SER A 82 8.83 -2.39 -9.84
N TYR A 83 7.89 -3.06 -9.18
CA TYR A 83 6.52 -2.54 -9.06
C TYR A 83 6.48 -1.28 -8.19
N ASN A 84 7.12 -1.30 -7.03
CA ASN A 84 7.19 -0.16 -6.12
C ASN A 84 7.88 1.04 -6.77
N GLU A 85 9.01 0.82 -7.45
CA GLU A 85 9.71 1.85 -8.23
C GLU A 85 8.78 2.51 -9.26
N ARG A 86 7.98 1.74 -10.00
CA ARG A 86 6.99 2.30 -10.93
C ARG A 86 5.91 3.11 -10.24
N GLN A 87 5.48 2.72 -9.04
CA GLN A 87 4.50 3.49 -8.27
C GLN A 87 5.05 4.81 -7.77
N VAL A 88 6.32 4.84 -7.35
CA VAL A 88 7.03 6.07 -6.99
C VAL A 88 7.23 6.94 -8.23
N ALA A 89 7.67 6.37 -9.35
CA ALA A 89 7.91 7.11 -10.60
C ALA A 89 6.65 7.80 -11.14
N LYS A 90 5.46 7.18 -11.00
CA LYS A 90 4.17 7.81 -11.37
C LYS A 90 3.85 9.08 -10.59
N ARG A 91 4.53 9.30 -9.47
CA ARG A 91 4.36 10.46 -8.57
C ARG A 91 5.58 11.37 -8.59
N ALA A 92 6.46 11.23 -9.57
CA ALA A 92 7.70 12.00 -9.65
C ALA A 92 7.46 13.52 -9.57
N ASP A 93 6.40 14.00 -10.23
CA ASP A 93 6.02 15.42 -10.31
C ASP A 93 5.12 15.91 -9.16
N ALA A 94 4.72 15.02 -8.24
CA ALA A 94 3.88 15.39 -7.11
C ALA A 94 4.68 16.12 -6.02
N THR A 95 4.12 17.19 -5.49
CA THR A 95 4.66 17.90 -4.32
C THR A 95 4.47 17.08 -3.04
N VAL A 96 5.25 17.37 -2.00
CA VAL A 96 5.08 16.73 -0.68
C VAL A 96 3.65 16.91 -0.15
N ASP A 97 3.07 18.11 -0.28
CA ASP A 97 1.68 18.36 0.13
C ASP A 97 0.68 17.47 -0.61
N GLN A 98 0.83 17.30 -1.93
CA GLN A 98 -0.03 16.43 -2.72
C GLN A 98 0.07 14.96 -2.28
N LEU A 99 1.30 14.51 -1.98
CA LEU A 99 1.54 13.16 -1.49
C LEU A 99 0.99 12.95 -0.08
N LEU A 100 1.09 13.95 0.80
CA LEU A 100 0.51 13.92 2.14
C LEU A 100 -1.02 13.85 2.07
N GLU A 101 -1.66 14.64 1.20
CA GLU A 101 -3.11 14.59 1.02
C GLU A 101 -3.58 13.27 0.41
N GLU A 102 -2.84 12.70 -0.55
CA GLU A 102 -3.11 11.35 -1.06
C GLU A 102 -3.01 10.31 0.07
N PHE A 103 -1.92 10.34 0.86
CA PHE A 103 -1.72 9.44 1.99
C PHE A 103 -2.84 9.57 3.03
N LYS A 104 -3.21 10.80 3.40
CA LYS A 104 -4.30 11.09 4.34
C LYS A 104 -5.63 10.53 3.87
N THR A 105 -5.97 10.79 2.61
CA THR A 105 -7.22 10.32 1.99
C THR A 105 -7.28 8.79 1.97
N ASN A 106 -6.22 8.14 1.52
CA ASN A 106 -6.17 6.68 1.45
C ASN A 106 -6.18 6.04 2.85
N ARG A 107 -5.44 6.62 3.80
CA ARG A 107 -5.44 6.16 5.20
C ARG A 107 -6.82 6.28 5.85
N ALA A 108 -7.55 7.37 5.59
CA ALA A 108 -8.91 7.53 6.08
C ALA A 108 -9.85 6.46 5.48
N ALA A 109 -9.71 6.15 4.19
CA ALA A 109 -10.45 5.06 3.55
C ALA A 109 -10.13 3.69 4.15
N THR A 110 -8.85 3.40 4.44
CA THR A 110 -8.43 2.18 5.15
C THR A 110 -9.09 2.07 6.52
N ILE A 111 -9.06 3.14 7.32
CA ILE A 111 -9.69 3.16 8.64
C ILE A 111 -11.20 2.92 8.52
N ALA A 112 -11.88 3.64 7.64
CA ALA A 112 -13.32 3.48 7.43
C ALA A 112 -13.69 2.07 6.96
N ALA A 113 -12.89 1.45 6.10
CA ALA A 113 -13.11 0.08 5.64
C ALA A 113 -12.95 -0.95 6.76
N VAL A 114 -11.99 -0.75 7.68
CA VAL A 114 -11.81 -1.60 8.87
C VAL A 114 -12.95 -1.39 9.86
N GLU A 115 -13.35 -0.14 10.13
CA GLU A 115 -14.46 0.18 11.05
C GLU A 115 -15.80 -0.37 10.55
N ALA A 116 -16.00 -0.47 9.24
CA ALA A 116 -17.23 -0.99 8.62
C ALA A 116 -17.21 -2.51 8.36
N ALA A 117 -16.10 -3.21 8.62
CA ALA A 117 -16.00 -4.63 8.34
C ALA A 117 -16.65 -5.48 9.43
N ASP A 118 -17.31 -6.57 9.02
CA ASP A 118 -17.85 -7.58 9.95
C ASP A 118 -16.72 -8.25 10.71
N GLU A 119 -16.89 -8.42 12.03
CA GLU A 119 -15.84 -8.95 12.90
C GLU A 119 -15.35 -10.34 12.48
N GLU A 120 -16.26 -11.18 11.96
CA GLU A 120 -15.95 -12.53 11.48
C GLU A 120 -14.91 -12.55 10.33
N LEU A 121 -14.80 -11.47 9.55
CA LEU A 121 -13.85 -11.40 8.45
C LEU A 121 -12.40 -11.38 8.97
N PHE A 122 -12.15 -10.83 10.16
CA PHE A 122 -10.80 -10.66 10.70
C PHE A 122 -10.08 -11.99 10.97
N GLY A 123 -10.83 -13.08 11.15
CA GLY A 123 -10.30 -14.44 11.31
C GLY A 123 -10.06 -15.20 10.01
N ARG A 124 -10.42 -14.64 8.84
CA ARG A 124 -10.28 -15.35 7.55
C ARG A 124 -8.85 -15.29 7.04
N GLU A 125 -8.34 -16.42 6.55
CA GLU A 125 -7.04 -16.49 5.88
C GLU A 125 -7.07 -15.76 4.54
N ILE A 126 -6.08 -14.90 4.31
CA ILE A 126 -5.90 -14.17 3.06
C ILE A 126 -4.43 -14.15 2.63
N ARG A 127 -4.22 -13.76 1.37
CA ARG A 127 -2.91 -13.38 0.83
C ARG A 127 -2.99 -11.97 0.26
N SER A 128 -2.15 -11.07 0.75
CA SER A 128 -2.00 -9.73 0.19
C SER A 128 -1.31 -9.75 -1.18
N ALA A 129 -1.45 -8.67 -1.95
CA ALA A 129 -0.74 -8.51 -3.22
C ALA A 129 0.79 -8.48 -3.06
N GLY A 130 1.28 -8.03 -1.89
CA GLY A 130 2.71 -8.05 -1.53
C GLY A 130 3.21 -9.43 -1.07
N GLY A 131 2.36 -10.45 -1.03
CA GLY A 131 2.74 -11.81 -0.70
C GLY A 131 2.63 -12.19 0.78
N VAL A 132 2.31 -11.24 1.68
CA VAL A 132 2.04 -11.53 3.10
C VAL A 132 0.76 -12.37 3.23
N THR A 133 0.84 -13.46 3.99
CA THR A 133 -0.23 -14.44 4.24
C THR A 133 -0.53 -14.58 5.72
N GLY A 134 -1.80 -14.79 6.07
CA GLY A 134 -2.25 -14.99 7.45
C GLY A 134 -3.73 -14.67 7.57
N VAL A 135 -4.24 -14.63 8.81
CA VAL A 135 -5.59 -14.12 9.05
C VAL A 135 -5.64 -12.62 8.73
N LEU A 136 -6.80 -12.13 8.29
CA LEU A 136 -6.99 -10.75 7.85
C LEU A 136 -6.49 -9.73 8.89
N ALA A 137 -6.75 -9.96 10.19
CA ALA A 137 -6.26 -9.09 11.26
C ALA A 137 -4.73 -8.94 11.25
N ASP A 138 -4.02 -10.07 11.20
CA ASP A 138 -2.55 -10.10 11.21
C ASP A 138 -1.97 -9.48 9.94
N VAL A 139 -2.59 -9.76 8.79
CA VAL A 139 -2.16 -9.19 7.51
C VAL A 139 -2.34 -7.68 7.51
N ILE A 140 -3.50 -7.15 7.94
CA ILE A 140 -3.74 -5.71 8.08
C ILE A 140 -2.74 -5.10 9.06
N HIS A 141 -2.51 -5.72 10.21
CA HIS A 141 -1.58 -5.21 11.21
C HIS A 141 -0.15 -5.14 10.64
N ALA A 142 0.31 -6.19 9.96
CA ALA A 142 1.63 -6.22 9.34
C ALA A 142 1.81 -5.12 8.28
N VAL A 143 0.85 -4.96 7.36
CA VAL A 143 1.03 -4.06 6.20
C VAL A 143 0.55 -2.62 6.44
N ALA A 144 -0.58 -2.42 7.11
CA ALA A 144 -1.16 -1.09 7.28
C ALA A 144 -0.72 -0.39 8.58
N VAL A 145 -0.16 -1.15 9.54
CA VAL A 145 0.33 -0.61 10.81
C VAL A 145 1.85 -0.68 10.89
N VAL A 146 2.43 -1.89 10.95
CA VAL A 146 3.86 -2.07 11.18
C VAL A 146 4.69 -1.51 10.02
N HIS A 147 4.38 -1.93 8.79
CA HIS A 147 5.11 -1.49 7.60
C HIS A 147 5.02 0.03 7.38
N VAL A 148 3.82 0.62 7.50
CA VAL A 148 3.69 2.08 7.35
C VAL A 148 4.36 2.83 8.50
N ARG A 149 4.34 2.30 9.73
CA ARG A 149 5.10 2.91 10.83
C ARG A 149 6.60 2.92 10.53
N GLY A 150 7.14 1.84 9.96
CA GLY A 150 8.53 1.78 9.50
C GLY A 150 8.85 2.94 8.56
N HIS A 151 8.05 3.15 7.52
CA HIS A 151 8.25 4.26 6.59
C HIS A 151 8.08 5.65 7.20
N VAL A 152 7.16 5.82 8.14
CA VAL A 152 7.03 7.07 8.88
C VAL A 152 8.31 7.32 9.68
N ASN A 153 8.81 6.31 10.39
CA ASN A 153 10.03 6.35 11.17
C ASN A 153 11.26 6.66 10.31
N ASP A 154 11.36 6.04 9.12
CA ASP A 154 12.37 6.36 8.12
C ASP A 154 12.32 7.85 7.78
N ILE A 155 11.15 8.39 7.43
CA ILE A 155 11.00 9.80 7.05
C ILE A 155 11.33 10.76 8.20
N VAL A 156 10.86 10.47 9.43
CA VAL A 156 11.07 11.36 10.57
C VAL A 156 12.46 11.22 11.21
N GLY A 157 13.21 10.16 10.86
CA GLY A 157 14.53 9.86 11.41
C GLY A 157 14.49 9.41 12.87
N THR A 158 13.49 8.62 13.27
CA THR A 158 13.37 8.10 14.65
C THR A 158 13.19 6.59 14.64
N ASP A 159 13.99 5.87 15.44
CA ASP A 159 13.82 4.43 15.69
C ASP A 159 12.56 4.11 16.52
#